data_AF-A0A1D9CY08-F1
#
_entry.id   AF-A0A1D9CY08-F1
#
_cell.length_a   1.000
_cell.length_b   1.000
_cell.length_c   1.000
_cell.angle_alpha   90.00
_cell.angle_beta   90.00
_cell.angle_gamma   90.00
#
_symmetry.space_group_name_H-M   'P 1'
#
loop_
_entity.id
_entity.type
_entity.pdbx_description
1 polymer ?
#
loop_
_entity_poly.entity_id
_entity_poly.type
_entity_poly.pdbx_seq_one_letter_code
_entity_poly.pdbx_strand_id
1 'polypeptide(L)'
;MTETRLTEKAFFDWMRSQQDDGRLSQTEVNGANELLALIEPDELKAVLIKVNGWSDSKEMQLSEAGMALLNEFEGFRSKPYRDSVGKPTIGWGTTYYPDGTPVRMSDKPVTRKEAARIKQAVLNQDFSPAVNMMFADEIERGEITQNMFDALISLVYNIGVMGLKASSIYRNIKAGRYSAAADSFLLYNKGRINGRLEVIDGLVTRRHKERALFLA
;
A
#
# COMPACT_ATOMS: atom_id res chain seq x y z
N MET A 1 -12.79 -24.09 -17.30
CA MET A 1 -12.70 -22.70 -17.81
C MET A 1 -11.32 -22.59 -18.42
N THR A 2 -11.22 -22.31 -19.71
CA THR A 2 -9.92 -22.15 -20.38
C THR A 2 -9.32 -20.83 -19.92
N GLU A 3 -8.26 -20.88 -19.13
CA GLU A 3 -7.42 -19.71 -18.88
C GLU A 3 -6.95 -19.15 -20.23
N THR A 4 -7.18 -17.86 -20.44
CA THR A 4 -6.73 -17.17 -21.64
C THR A 4 -5.20 -17.09 -21.57
N ARG A 5 -4.51 -17.88 -22.41
CA ARG A 5 -3.04 -17.87 -22.49
C ARG A 5 -2.51 -16.47 -22.77
N LEU A 6 -1.41 -16.11 -22.11
CA LEU A 6 -0.72 -14.85 -22.35
C LEU A 6 -0.11 -14.84 -23.76
N THR A 7 -0.37 -13.78 -24.51
CA THR A 7 0.24 -13.58 -25.83
C THR A 7 1.66 -13.06 -25.69
N GLU A 8 2.53 -13.30 -26.69
CA GLU A 8 3.89 -12.73 -26.70
C GLU A 8 3.89 -11.21 -26.58
N LYS A 9 2.95 -10.52 -27.25
CA LYS A 9 2.79 -9.07 -27.12
C LYS A 9 2.51 -8.67 -25.68
N ALA A 10 1.56 -9.34 -25.02
CA ALA A 10 1.21 -9.06 -23.64
C ALA A 10 2.37 -9.40 -22.67
N PHE A 11 3.15 -10.43 -22.98
CA PHE A 11 4.36 -10.77 -22.24
C PHE A 11 5.43 -9.67 -22.33
N PHE A 12 5.70 -9.12 -23.52
CA PHE A 12 6.65 -8.02 -23.67
C PHE A 12 6.15 -6.69 -23.08
N ASP A 13 4.85 -6.44 -23.16
CA ASP A 13 4.22 -5.29 -22.48
C ASP A 13 4.37 -5.41 -20.96
N TRP A 14 4.21 -6.62 -20.41
CA TRP A 14 4.48 -6.91 -19.00
C TRP A 14 5.97 -6.78 -18.66
N MET A 15 6.90 -7.32 -19.45
CA MET A 15 8.34 -7.18 -19.17
C MET A 15 8.76 -5.71 -19.10
N ARG A 16 8.19 -4.85 -19.98
CA ARG A 16 8.41 -3.39 -19.93
C ARG A 16 7.87 -2.76 -18.66
N SER A 17 6.72 -3.24 -18.15
CA SER A 17 6.16 -2.70 -16.91
C SER A 17 7.00 -3.00 -15.67
N GLN A 18 7.95 -3.94 -15.76
CA GLN A 18 8.90 -4.26 -14.70
C GLN A 18 10.16 -3.36 -14.72
N GLN A 19 10.28 -2.46 -15.70
CA GLN A 19 11.44 -1.58 -15.87
C GLN A 19 11.11 -0.16 -15.39
N ASP A 20 12.05 0.48 -14.68
CA ASP A 20 11.87 1.85 -14.16
C ASP A 20 11.61 2.88 -15.28
N ASP A 21 12.21 2.68 -16.47
CA ASP A 21 12.06 3.56 -17.63
C ASP A 21 11.03 3.04 -18.67
N GLY A 22 10.39 1.91 -18.37
CA GLY A 22 9.41 1.26 -19.24
C GLY A 22 9.99 0.67 -20.54
N ARG A 23 11.31 0.50 -20.65
CA ARG A 23 11.99 0.07 -21.89
C ARG A 23 12.80 -1.20 -21.68
N LEU A 24 12.83 -2.03 -22.71
CA LEU A 24 13.71 -3.19 -22.78
C LEU A 24 14.84 -2.88 -23.76
N SER A 25 16.06 -3.23 -23.38
CA SER A 25 17.20 -3.25 -24.29
C SER A 25 17.02 -4.33 -25.37
N GLN A 26 17.71 -4.17 -26.50
CA GLN A 26 17.67 -5.19 -27.56
C GLN A 26 18.19 -6.55 -27.08
N THR A 27 19.15 -6.56 -26.15
CA THR A 27 19.68 -7.80 -25.55
C THR A 27 18.61 -8.54 -24.75
N GLU A 28 17.81 -7.83 -23.95
CA GLU A 28 16.71 -8.44 -23.17
C GLU A 28 15.60 -8.95 -24.09
N VAL A 29 15.26 -8.20 -25.15
CA VAL A 29 14.28 -8.66 -26.15
C VAL A 29 14.75 -9.93 -26.84
N ASN A 30 16.01 -10.00 -27.26
CA ASN A 30 16.56 -11.18 -27.93
C ASN A 30 16.59 -12.39 -27.00
N GLY A 31 17.07 -12.23 -25.76
CA GLY A 31 17.11 -13.32 -24.78
C GLY A 31 15.71 -13.84 -24.43
N ALA A 32 14.74 -12.94 -24.30
CA ALA A 32 13.34 -13.33 -24.09
C ALA A 32 12.77 -14.11 -25.29
N ASN A 33 13.02 -13.66 -26.54
CA ASN A 33 12.58 -14.38 -27.74
C ASN A 33 13.20 -15.78 -27.86
N GLU A 34 14.47 -15.95 -27.51
CA GLU A 34 15.13 -17.27 -27.50
C GLU A 34 14.43 -18.24 -26.52
N LEU A 35 14.03 -17.75 -25.35
CA LEU A 35 13.32 -18.54 -24.36
C LEU A 35 11.86 -18.81 -24.73
N LEU A 36 11.16 -17.84 -25.32
CA LEU A 36 9.79 -18.00 -25.83
C LEU A 36 9.69 -19.02 -26.97
N ALA A 37 10.79 -19.28 -27.68
CA ALA A 37 10.85 -20.36 -28.67
C ALA A 37 10.87 -21.76 -28.03
N LEU A 38 11.17 -21.86 -26.72
CA LEU A 38 11.33 -23.10 -25.98
C LEU A 38 10.18 -23.37 -25.00
N ILE A 39 9.60 -22.31 -24.42
CA ILE A 39 8.55 -22.40 -23.41
C ILE A 39 7.46 -21.36 -23.64
N GLU A 40 6.27 -21.61 -23.10
CA GLU A 40 5.13 -20.70 -23.24
C GLU A 40 5.33 -19.39 -22.46
N PRO A 41 4.76 -18.25 -22.92
CA PRO A 41 4.92 -16.95 -22.26
C PRO A 41 4.55 -16.93 -20.78
N ASP A 42 3.48 -17.64 -20.40
CA ASP A 42 3.04 -17.76 -19.00
C ASP A 42 4.10 -18.45 -18.12
N GLU A 43 4.76 -19.48 -18.66
CA GLU A 43 5.81 -20.22 -17.94
C GLU A 43 7.08 -19.37 -17.81
N LEU A 44 7.50 -18.71 -18.90
CA LEU A 44 8.66 -17.83 -18.87
C LEU A 44 8.46 -16.66 -17.90
N LYS A 45 7.26 -16.07 -17.90
CA LYS A 45 6.86 -15.00 -16.97
C LYS A 45 7.01 -15.44 -15.52
N ALA A 46 6.46 -16.61 -15.18
CA ALA A 46 6.57 -17.17 -13.83
C ALA A 46 8.02 -17.41 -13.38
N VAL A 47 8.91 -17.81 -14.31
CA VAL A 47 10.34 -17.95 -14.03
C VAL A 47 11.01 -16.60 -13.79
N LEU A 48 10.76 -15.61 -14.67
CA LEU A 48 11.38 -14.28 -14.55
C LEU A 48 10.93 -13.53 -13.28
N ILE A 49 9.67 -13.66 -12.88
CA ILE A 49 9.15 -13.20 -11.57
C ILE A 49 10.04 -13.72 -10.43
N LYS A 50 10.29 -15.03 -10.41
CA LYS A 50 11.09 -15.67 -9.34
C LYS A 50 12.56 -15.26 -9.36
N VAL A 51 13.17 -15.21 -10.55
CA VAL A 51 14.61 -14.94 -10.70
C VAL A 51 14.94 -13.48 -10.42
N ASN A 52 14.09 -12.56 -10.87
CA ASN A 52 14.35 -11.12 -10.79
C ASN A 52 13.68 -10.46 -9.59
N GLY A 53 12.88 -11.20 -8.82
CA GLY A 53 12.02 -10.63 -7.77
C GLY A 53 10.96 -9.68 -8.33
N TRP A 54 10.62 -9.82 -9.62
CA TRP A 54 9.56 -9.06 -10.28
C TRP A 54 8.19 -9.54 -9.80
N SER A 55 7.16 -8.70 -9.93
CA SER A 55 5.81 -9.06 -9.52
C SER A 55 4.83 -8.87 -10.67
N ASP A 56 3.91 -9.83 -10.81
CA ASP A 56 2.75 -9.71 -11.68
C ASP A 56 1.55 -9.05 -11.00
N SER A 57 1.63 -8.90 -9.67
CA SER A 57 0.57 -8.23 -8.93
C SER A 57 0.51 -6.79 -9.44
N LYS A 58 -0.67 -6.39 -9.88
CA LYS A 58 -1.01 -4.99 -10.09
C LYS A 58 -0.78 -4.27 -8.76
N GLU A 59 0.42 -3.74 -8.56
CA GLU A 59 0.79 -3.13 -7.29
C GLU A 59 -0.19 -2.00 -7.03
N MET A 60 -0.97 -2.19 -5.96
CA MET A 60 -1.93 -1.20 -5.56
C MET A 60 -1.20 -0.10 -4.82
N GLN A 61 -1.61 1.13 -5.08
CA GLN A 61 -1.12 2.31 -4.39
C GLN A 61 -2.30 2.99 -3.70
N LEU A 62 -2.02 3.69 -2.61
CA LEU A 62 -3.01 4.48 -1.91
C LEU A 62 -3.60 5.52 -2.85
N SER A 63 -4.93 5.52 -3.01
CA SER A 63 -5.62 6.47 -3.88
C SER A 63 -5.77 7.86 -3.24
N GLU A 64 -6.25 8.84 -4.02
CA GLU A 64 -6.62 10.15 -3.49
C GLU A 64 -7.76 10.07 -2.46
N ALA A 65 -8.70 9.14 -2.62
CA ALA A 65 -9.80 8.94 -1.68
C ALA A 65 -9.28 8.36 -0.35
N GLY A 66 -8.38 7.38 -0.41
CA GLY A 66 -7.69 6.85 0.78
C GLY A 66 -6.87 7.93 1.50
N MET A 67 -6.17 8.78 0.75
CA MET A 67 -5.48 9.95 1.31
C MET A 67 -6.43 10.95 1.97
N ALA A 68 -7.60 11.19 1.37
CA ALA A 68 -8.61 12.08 1.95
C ALA A 68 -9.09 11.54 3.31
N LEU A 69 -9.40 10.24 3.40
CA LEU A 69 -9.77 9.59 4.65
C LEU A 69 -8.68 9.74 5.73
N LEU A 70 -7.42 9.47 5.38
CA LEU A 70 -6.30 9.61 6.32
C LEU A 70 -6.14 11.04 6.86
N ASN A 71 -6.32 12.04 6.00
CA ASN A 71 -6.23 13.44 6.37
C ASN A 71 -7.33 13.87 7.37
N GLU A 72 -8.43 13.12 7.50
CA GLU A 72 -9.46 13.41 8.52
C GLU A 72 -9.00 13.06 9.94
N PHE A 73 -8.02 12.15 10.07
CA PHE A 73 -7.48 11.73 11.37
C PHE A 73 -6.18 12.44 11.73
N GLU A 74 -5.55 13.06 10.75
CA GLU A 74 -4.30 13.78 10.91
C GLU A 74 -4.56 15.28 11.13
N GLY A 75 -3.62 15.98 11.76
CA GLY A 75 -3.68 17.43 11.93
C GLY A 75 -2.77 18.15 10.93
N PHE A 76 -3.34 18.97 10.02
CA PHE A 76 -2.52 19.73 9.07
C PHE A 76 -1.79 20.90 9.77
N ARG A 77 -0.46 20.95 9.59
CA ARG A 77 0.38 22.10 9.95
C ARG A 77 1.23 22.51 8.76
N SER A 78 1.00 23.72 8.24
CA SER A 78 1.73 24.23 7.07
C SER A 78 3.23 24.41 7.34
N LYS A 79 3.61 24.82 8.56
CA LYS A 79 5.01 24.99 8.97
C LYS A 79 5.51 23.80 9.79
N PRO A 80 6.83 23.52 9.77
CA PRO A 80 7.43 22.55 10.68
C PRO A 80 7.07 22.81 12.15
N TYR A 81 6.78 21.73 12.88
CA TYR A 81 6.51 21.73 14.31
C TYR A 81 7.17 20.52 14.97
N ARG A 82 7.24 20.51 16.30
CA ARG A 82 7.65 19.32 17.05
C ARG A 82 6.41 18.53 17.45
N ASP A 83 6.39 17.24 17.14
CA ASP A 83 5.34 16.32 17.58
C ASP A 83 5.41 16.05 19.11
N SER A 84 4.56 15.16 19.61
CA SER A 84 4.50 14.80 21.05
C SER A 84 5.78 14.18 21.59
N VAL A 85 6.67 13.69 20.74
CA VAL A 85 7.98 13.13 21.12
C VAL A 85 9.15 14.03 20.73
N GLY A 86 8.88 15.24 20.25
CA GLY A 86 9.88 16.25 19.93
C GLY A 86 10.46 16.18 18.51
N LYS A 87 9.95 15.31 17.63
CA LYS A 87 10.47 15.12 16.27
C LYS A 87 9.95 16.21 15.32
N PRO A 88 10.82 16.85 14.50
CA PRO A 88 10.38 17.76 13.46
C PRO A 88 9.40 17.08 12.50
N THR A 89 8.25 17.72 12.33
CA THR A 89 7.10 17.19 11.59
C THR A 89 6.48 18.32 10.78
N ILE A 90 6.01 18.05 9.56
CA ILE A 90 5.34 19.03 8.70
C ILE A 90 4.13 18.41 8.01
N GLY A 91 3.16 19.24 7.59
CA GLY A 91 2.01 18.80 6.83
C GLY A 91 1.09 17.91 7.66
N TRP A 92 0.81 16.71 7.16
CA TRP A 92 -0.03 15.68 7.79
C TRP A 92 0.84 14.61 8.47
N GLY A 93 1.57 15.01 9.51
CA GLY A 93 2.39 14.07 10.29
C GLY A 93 3.60 13.51 9.52
N THR A 94 4.15 14.24 8.54
CA THR A 94 5.33 13.81 7.79
C THR A 94 6.60 14.17 8.55
N THR A 95 7.52 13.22 8.71
CA THR A 95 8.78 13.42 9.46
C THR A 95 10.05 13.26 8.61
N TYR A 96 9.89 12.79 7.37
CA TYR A 96 10.90 12.74 6.31
C TYR A 96 10.19 12.80 4.95
N TYR A 97 10.93 13.20 3.92
CA TYR A 97 10.45 13.30 2.54
C TYR A 97 10.71 11.98 1.77
N PRO A 98 10.11 11.78 0.58
CA PRO A 98 10.26 10.54 -0.19
C PRO A 98 11.71 10.18 -0.56
N ASP A 99 12.60 11.16 -0.61
CA ASP A 99 14.04 10.96 -0.82
C ASP A 99 14.77 10.48 0.45
N GLY A 100 14.06 10.29 1.56
CA GLY A 100 14.60 9.93 2.87
C GLY A 100 15.12 11.12 3.69
N THR A 101 15.09 12.34 3.16
CA THR A 101 15.57 13.53 3.87
C THR A 101 14.69 13.81 5.09
N PRO A 102 15.23 13.93 6.32
CA PRO A 102 14.44 14.29 7.49
C PRO A 102 13.89 15.71 7.40
N VAL A 103 12.68 15.92 7.92
CA VAL A 103 12.09 17.26 8.07
C VAL A 103 12.95 18.09 9.02
N ARG A 104 13.14 19.37 8.69
CA ARG A 104 13.89 20.32 9.52
C ARG A 104 12.97 21.47 9.93
N MET A 105 13.26 22.05 11.11
CA MET A 105 12.51 23.22 11.59
C MET A 105 12.69 24.47 10.70
N SER A 106 13.71 24.47 9.85
CA SER A 106 13.99 25.51 8.84
C SER A 106 13.25 25.32 7.51
N ASP A 107 12.53 24.20 7.34
CA ASP A 107 11.86 23.92 6.07
C ASP A 107 10.76 24.95 5.79
N LYS A 108 10.55 25.23 4.50
CA LYS A 108 9.54 26.19 4.06
C LYS A 108 8.13 25.65 4.35
N PRO A 109 7.14 26.55 4.54
CA PRO A 109 5.75 26.11 4.68
C PRO A 109 5.27 25.38 3.42
N VAL A 110 4.49 24.32 3.61
CA VAL A 110 3.87 23.55 2.53
C VAL A 110 2.39 23.86 2.40
N THR A 111 1.85 23.70 1.20
CA THR A 111 0.39 23.75 0.96
C THR A 111 -0.27 22.43 1.36
N ARG A 112 -1.60 22.41 1.52
CA ARG A 112 -2.34 21.16 1.78
C ARG A 112 -2.14 20.12 0.67
N LYS A 113 -2.13 20.58 -0.59
CA LYS A 113 -1.95 19.72 -1.77
C LYS A 113 -0.55 19.11 -1.81
N GLU A 114 0.46 19.92 -1.52
CA GLU A 114 1.85 19.46 -1.44
C GLU A 114 2.07 18.48 -0.29
N ALA A 115 1.56 18.81 0.91
CA ALA A 115 1.61 17.90 2.06
C ALA A 115 0.92 16.56 1.78
N ALA A 116 -0.23 16.57 1.09
CA ALA A 116 -0.93 15.35 0.70
C ALA A 116 -0.09 14.50 -0.27
N ARG A 117 0.51 15.11 -1.30
CA ARG A 117 1.39 14.39 -2.24
C ARG A 117 2.61 13.79 -1.55
N ILE A 118 3.28 14.56 -0.69
CA ILE A 118 4.44 14.10 0.07
C ILE A 118 4.02 12.91 0.95
N LYS A 119 2.94 13.04 1.71
CA LYS A 119 2.46 11.99 2.60
C LYS A 119 2.06 10.74 1.83
N GLN A 120 1.36 10.89 0.70
CA GLN A 120 0.96 9.77 -0.15
C GLN A 120 2.18 9.00 -0.68
N ALA A 121 3.20 9.72 -1.18
CA ALA A 121 4.43 9.10 -1.65
C ALA A 121 5.14 8.33 -0.53
N VAL A 122 5.27 8.93 0.66
CA VAL A 122 5.86 8.27 1.84
C VAL A 122 5.06 7.02 2.23
N LEU A 123 3.72 7.11 2.30
CA LEU A 123 2.89 5.95 2.65
C LEU A 123 2.96 4.84 1.60
N ASN A 124 3.02 5.20 0.32
CA ASN A 124 3.21 4.26 -0.77
C ASN A 124 4.58 3.60 -0.73
N GLN A 125 5.62 4.28 -0.27
CA GLN A 125 6.95 3.70 -0.11
C GLN A 125 7.02 2.77 1.11
N ASP A 126 6.42 3.16 2.23
CA ASP A 126 6.63 2.49 3.51
C ASP A 126 5.66 1.34 3.78
N PHE A 127 4.42 1.43 3.28
CA PHE A 127 3.34 0.51 3.65
C PHE A 127 2.76 -0.26 2.48
N SER A 128 2.62 0.36 1.30
CA SER A 128 2.02 -0.32 0.14
C SER A 128 2.76 -1.60 -0.26
N PRO A 129 4.11 -1.69 -0.28
CA PRO A 129 4.80 -2.94 -0.60
C PRO A 129 4.45 -4.07 0.36
N ALA A 130 4.36 -3.77 1.66
CA ALA A 130 4.01 -4.77 2.65
C ALA A 130 2.56 -5.25 2.53
N VAL A 131 1.61 -4.35 2.23
CA VAL A 131 0.20 -4.71 2.02
C VAL A 131 0.03 -5.49 0.72
N ASN A 132 0.66 -5.06 -0.39
CA ASN A 132 0.67 -5.79 -1.66
C ASN A 132 1.23 -7.20 -1.46
N MET A 133 2.38 -7.35 -0.80
CA MET A 133 2.98 -8.65 -0.52
C MET A 133 2.09 -9.53 0.37
N MET A 134 1.39 -8.96 1.36
CA MET A 134 0.49 -9.73 2.24
C MET A 134 -0.70 -10.32 1.50
N PHE A 135 -1.20 -9.61 0.49
CA PHE A 135 -2.45 -9.93 -0.21
C PHE A 135 -2.25 -10.16 -1.71
N ALA A 136 -1.04 -10.54 -2.13
CA ALA A 136 -0.68 -10.64 -3.55
C ALA A 136 -1.65 -11.51 -4.34
N ASP A 137 -1.95 -12.72 -3.82
CA ASP A 137 -2.87 -13.64 -4.48
C ASP A 137 -4.32 -13.08 -4.57
N GLU A 138 -4.79 -12.41 -3.51
CA GLU A 138 -6.14 -11.80 -3.51
C GLU A 138 -6.22 -10.61 -4.45
N ILE A 139 -5.15 -9.82 -4.57
CA ILE A 139 -5.04 -8.69 -5.50
C ILE A 139 -5.02 -9.20 -6.95
N GLU A 140 -4.24 -10.25 -7.22
CA GLU A 140 -4.15 -10.88 -8.54
C GLU A 140 -5.50 -11.43 -9.00
N ARG A 141 -6.25 -12.07 -8.09
CA ARG A 141 -7.63 -12.53 -8.35
C ARG A 141 -8.66 -11.40 -8.45
N GLY A 142 -8.26 -10.14 -8.20
CA GLY A 142 -9.17 -8.99 -8.21
C GLY A 142 -10.15 -8.95 -7.04
N GLU A 143 -9.85 -9.66 -5.94
CA GLU A 143 -10.69 -9.76 -4.76
C GLU A 143 -10.44 -8.62 -3.75
N ILE A 144 -9.33 -7.89 -3.91
CA ILE A 144 -9.06 -6.64 -3.19
C ILE A 144 -9.37 -5.46 -4.10
N THR A 145 -10.42 -4.72 -3.75
CA THR A 145 -10.78 -3.47 -4.44
C THR A 145 -9.86 -2.32 -4.00
N GLN A 146 -9.83 -1.22 -4.76
CA GLN A 146 -9.08 -0.03 -4.39
C GLN A 146 -9.49 0.51 -3.01
N ASN A 147 -10.79 0.49 -2.70
CA ASN A 147 -11.29 0.95 -1.41
C ASN A 147 -10.84 0.04 -0.25
N MET A 148 -10.82 -1.29 -0.47
CA MET A 148 -10.27 -2.23 0.51
C MET A 148 -8.78 -1.95 0.76
N PHE A 149 -8.00 -1.76 -0.31
CA PHE A 149 -6.58 -1.44 -0.20
C PHE A 149 -6.35 -0.13 0.55
N ASP A 150 -7.08 0.93 0.22
CA ASP A 150 -6.98 2.23 0.89
C ASP A 150 -7.30 2.15 2.39
N ALA A 151 -8.35 1.39 2.76
CA ALA A 151 -8.71 1.15 4.16
C ALA A 151 -7.62 0.36 4.91
N LEU A 152 -7.00 -0.63 4.25
CA LEU A 152 -5.88 -1.41 4.81
C LEU A 152 -4.64 -0.53 5.01
N ILE A 153 -4.33 0.38 4.07
CA ILE A 153 -3.24 1.35 4.22
C ILE A 153 -3.51 2.31 5.38
N SER A 154 -4.74 2.81 5.51
CA SER A 154 -5.11 3.66 6.65
C SER A 154 -4.92 2.94 7.98
N LEU A 155 -5.33 1.67 8.06
CA LEU A 155 -5.19 0.87 9.27
C LEU A 155 -3.73 0.54 9.58
N VAL A 156 -2.96 0.05 8.60
CA VAL A 156 -1.57 -0.37 8.79
C VAL A 156 -0.68 0.78 9.21
N TYR A 157 -0.94 1.99 8.72
CA TYR A 157 -0.26 3.19 9.19
C TYR A 157 -0.51 3.45 10.68
N ASN A 158 -1.68 3.08 11.22
CA ASN A 158 -2.01 3.26 12.63
C ASN A 158 -1.53 2.11 13.54
N ILE A 159 -1.62 0.86 13.10
CA ILE A 159 -1.34 -0.32 13.95
C ILE A 159 -0.02 -1.03 13.60
N GLY A 160 0.66 -0.57 12.54
CA GLY A 160 1.87 -1.16 12.01
C GLY A 160 1.63 -2.40 11.14
N VAL A 161 2.63 -2.71 10.31
CA VAL A 161 2.65 -3.86 9.39
C VAL A 161 2.43 -5.18 10.12
N MET A 162 3.14 -5.40 11.23
CA MET A 162 2.98 -6.61 12.04
C MET A 162 1.61 -6.68 12.73
N GLY A 163 1.06 -5.54 13.12
CA GLY A 163 -0.29 -5.46 13.70
C GLY A 163 -1.35 -5.91 12.70
N LEU A 164 -1.24 -5.49 11.44
CA LEU A 164 -2.11 -5.96 10.37
C LEU A 164 -1.89 -7.45 10.08
N LYS A 165 -0.65 -7.92 9.95
CA LYS A 165 -0.37 -9.34 9.64
C LYS A 165 -0.89 -10.31 10.71
N ALA A 166 -0.85 -9.92 11.98
CA ALA A 166 -1.37 -10.72 13.09
C ALA A 166 -2.90 -10.58 13.29
N SER A 167 -3.56 -9.73 12.49
CA SER A 167 -4.97 -9.37 12.70
C SER A 167 -5.97 -10.44 12.29
N SER A 168 -7.18 -10.34 12.84
CA SER A 168 -8.33 -11.09 12.32
C SER A 168 -8.75 -10.60 10.93
N ILE A 169 -8.42 -9.35 10.55
CA ILE A 169 -8.66 -8.80 9.21
C ILE A 169 -7.87 -9.60 8.17
N TYR A 170 -6.55 -9.76 8.39
CA TYR A 170 -5.68 -10.56 7.53
C TYR A 170 -6.18 -12.00 7.40
N ARG A 171 -6.47 -12.67 8.54
CA ARG A 171 -6.99 -14.05 8.54
C ARG A 171 -8.31 -14.17 7.80
N ASN A 172 -9.22 -13.21 7.96
CA ASN A 172 -10.51 -13.22 7.29
C ASN A 172 -10.38 -12.97 5.79
N ILE A 173 -9.52 -12.03 5.35
CA ILE A 173 -9.24 -11.82 3.92
C ILE A 173 -8.66 -13.08 3.29
N LYS A 174 -7.64 -13.69 3.92
CA LYS A 174 -7.05 -14.96 3.45
C LYS A 174 -8.03 -16.14 3.41
N ALA A 175 -9.14 -16.06 4.14
CA ALA A 175 -10.21 -17.05 4.13
C ALA A 175 -11.39 -16.66 3.23
N GLY A 176 -11.29 -15.58 2.44
CA GLY A 176 -12.36 -15.06 1.59
C GLY A 176 -13.56 -14.46 2.35
N ARG A 177 -13.40 -14.16 3.65
CA ARG A 177 -14.45 -13.67 4.55
C ARG A 177 -14.44 -12.15 4.67
N TYR A 178 -14.61 -11.43 3.55
CA TYR A 178 -14.45 -9.98 3.48
C TYR A 178 -15.37 -9.18 4.41
N SER A 179 -16.63 -9.59 4.59
CA SER A 179 -17.54 -8.94 5.55
C SER A 179 -17.04 -9.07 7.00
N ALA A 180 -16.57 -10.26 7.38
CA ALA A 180 -15.97 -10.47 8.70
C ALA A 180 -14.62 -9.74 8.86
N ALA A 181 -13.87 -9.58 7.76
CA ALA A 181 -12.66 -8.74 7.75
C ALA A 181 -13.01 -7.28 8.03
N ALA A 182 -14.05 -6.74 7.38
CA ALA A 182 -14.51 -5.38 7.61
C ALA A 182 -14.93 -5.14 9.07
N ASP A 183 -15.69 -6.06 9.68
CA ASP A 183 -16.09 -5.96 11.09
C ASP A 183 -14.88 -6.06 12.05
N SER A 184 -13.83 -6.77 11.64
CA SER A 184 -12.61 -6.91 12.44
C SER A 184 -11.83 -5.59 12.60
N PHE A 185 -12.08 -4.56 11.80
CA PHE A 185 -11.54 -3.21 12.04
C PHE A 185 -11.96 -2.67 13.41
N LEU A 186 -13.19 -2.96 13.85
CA LEU A 186 -13.76 -2.42 15.09
C LEU A 186 -13.02 -2.89 16.36
N LEU A 187 -12.22 -3.96 16.26
CA LEU A 187 -11.41 -4.49 17.36
C LEU A 187 -10.21 -3.59 17.69
N TYR A 188 -9.78 -2.74 16.75
CA TYR A 188 -8.58 -1.90 16.85
C TYR A 188 -8.92 -0.50 17.36
N ASN A 189 -9.65 -0.43 18.49
CA ASN A 189 -10.17 0.79 19.08
C ASN A 189 -9.55 1.16 20.44
N LYS A 190 -8.50 0.45 20.88
CA LYS A 190 -7.87 0.65 22.18
C LYS A 190 -6.44 1.15 22.08
N GLY A 191 -6.01 1.92 23.07
CA GLY A 191 -4.61 2.32 23.26
C GLY A 191 -4.23 2.26 24.74
N ARG A 192 -2.93 2.41 25.05
CA ARG A 192 -2.46 2.45 26.44
C ARG A 192 -2.58 3.86 27.00
N ILE A 193 -3.44 4.04 28.00
CA ILE A 193 -3.59 5.27 28.77
C ILE A 193 -3.19 4.94 30.21
N ASN A 194 -2.18 5.64 30.73
CA ASN A 194 -1.65 5.41 32.09
C ASN A 194 -1.32 3.91 32.37
N GLY A 195 -0.78 3.21 31.38
CA GLY A 195 -0.41 1.80 31.47
C GLY A 195 -1.56 0.79 31.27
N ARG A 196 -2.81 1.24 31.17
CA ARG A 196 -3.98 0.38 30.98
C ARG A 196 -4.48 0.42 29.54
N LEU A 197 -5.02 -0.69 29.05
CA LEU A 197 -5.60 -0.76 27.72
C LEU A 197 -7.04 -0.26 27.78
N GLU A 198 -7.30 0.90 27.20
CA GLU A 198 -8.60 1.58 27.25
C GLU A 198 -9.11 1.89 25.85
N VAL A 199 -10.43 1.93 25.68
CA VAL A 199 -11.06 2.34 24.42
C VAL A 199 -10.83 3.83 24.20
N ILE A 200 -10.48 4.20 22.98
CA ILE A 200 -10.25 5.59 22.57
C ILE A 200 -11.29 5.96 21.52
N ASP A 201 -12.17 6.92 21.81
CA ASP A 201 -13.27 7.33 20.93
C ASP A 201 -12.82 7.76 19.53
N GLY A 202 -11.64 8.41 19.45
CA GLY A 202 -11.01 8.76 18.18
C GLY A 202 -10.67 7.53 17.34
N LEU A 203 -10.21 6.44 17.97
CA LEU A 203 -9.96 5.18 17.26
C LEU A 203 -11.28 4.50 16.89
N VAL A 204 -12.30 4.50 17.75
CA VAL A 204 -13.65 3.99 17.40
C VAL A 204 -14.15 4.64 16.11
N THR A 205 -14.17 5.97 16.08
CA THR A 205 -14.61 6.75 14.90
C THR A 205 -13.78 6.40 13.66
N ARG A 206 -12.45 6.32 13.80
CA ARG A 206 -11.55 5.97 12.71
C ARG A 206 -11.84 4.57 12.15
N ARG A 207 -12.00 3.56 13.01
CA ARG A 207 -12.30 2.18 12.61
C ARG A 207 -13.63 2.07 11.87
N HIS A 208 -14.65 2.82 12.29
CA HIS A 208 -15.93 2.85 11.57
C HIS A 208 -15.81 3.41 10.16
N LYS A 209 -15.05 4.48 9.95
CA LYS A 209 -14.83 5.07 8.62
C LYS A 209 -13.97 4.19 7.72
N GLU A 210 -12.90 3.59 8.26
CA GLU A 210 -12.08 2.62 7.51
C GLU A 210 -12.91 1.39 7.10
N ARG A 211 -13.75 0.86 8.00
CA ARG A 211 -14.70 -0.21 7.69
C ARG A 211 -15.69 0.21 6.59
N ALA A 212 -16.24 1.42 6.68
CA ALA A 212 -17.18 1.93 5.68
C ALA A 212 -16.52 2.05 4.30
N LEU A 213 -15.27 2.54 4.23
CA LEU A 213 -14.50 2.57 3.00
C LEU A 213 -14.26 1.14 2.48
N PHE A 214 -13.83 0.21 3.34
CA PHE A 214 -13.57 -1.18 2.95
C PHE A 214 -14.79 -1.89 2.31
N LEU A 215 -16.00 -1.50 2.69
CA LEU A 215 -17.26 -2.09 2.21
C LEU A 215 -17.88 -1.36 1.00
N ALA A 216 -17.32 -0.22 0.58
CA ALA A 216 -17.81 0.59 -0.52
C ALA A 216 -17.37 0.04 -1.88
#